data_AF-A0A2V5Q978-F1
#
_entry.id   AF-A0A2V5Q978-F1
#
_cell.length_a   1.000
_cell.length_b   1.000
_cell.length_c   1.000
_cell.angle_alpha   90.00
_cell.angle_beta   90.00
_cell.angle_gamma   90.00
#
_symmetry.space_group_name_H-M   'P 1'
#
loop_
_entity.id
_entity.type
_entity.pdbx_description
1 polymer ?
#
loop_
_entity_poly.entity_id
_entity_poly.type
_entity_poly.pdbx_seq_one_letter_code
_entity_poly.pdbx_strand_id
1 'polypeptide(L)'
;MLPANISKRWLRARQQKTLMKILLQSKETRDYVEPGGGWTWKQGRARVFTTGLEAMLFCLDHRICDMQIVCVSHELAKSFNISVTDCRQSH
;
A
#
# COMPACT_ATOMS: atom_id res chain seq x y z
N MET A 1 -1.02 -11.61 42.43
CA MET A 1 -0.31 -12.40 41.39
C MET A 1 -1.33 -12.85 40.35
N LEU A 2 -1.27 -12.31 39.12
CA LEU A 2 -2.18 -12.72 38.04
C LEU A 2 -1.61 -13.94 37.29
N PRO A 3 -2.44 -14.90 36.85
CA PRO A 3 -1.98 -16.13 36.22
C PRO A 3 -1.35 -15.88 34.84
N ALA A 4 -0.19 -16.49 34.61
CA ALA A 4 0.66 -16.34 33.41
C ALA A 4 -0.02 -16.66 32.05
N ASN A 5 -1.22 -17.27 32.07
CA ASN A 5 -1.96 -17.64 30.86
C ASN A 5 -2.76 -16.49 30.23
N ILE A 6 -3.07 -15.42 30.98
CA ILE A 6 -3.76 -14.25 30.41
C ILE A 6 -2.79 -13.48 29.50
N SER A 7 -1.51 -13.39 29.88
CA SER A 7 -0.49 -12.62 29.16
C SER A 7 -0.23 -13.13 27.73
N LYS A 8 -0.25 -14.44 27.51
CA LYS A 8 -0.01 -15.04 26.18
C LYS A 8 -1.15 -14.83 25.17
N ARG A 9 -2.38 -14.58 25.63
CA ARG A 9 -3.54 -14.34 24.76
C ARG A 9 -3.56 -12.88 24.27
N TRP A 10 -3.22 -11.93 25.14
CA TRP A 10 -3.08 -10.51 24.78
C TRP A 10 -1.82 -10.23 23.96
N LEU A 11 -0.73 -10.98 24.18
CA LEU A 11 0.48 -10.90 23.34
C LEU A 11 0.21 -11.38 21.91
N ARG A 12 -0.61 -12.41 21.71
CA ARG A 12 -1.03 -12.85 20.37
C ARG A 12 -1.95 -11.83 19.66
N ALA A 13 -2.86 -11.20 20.40
CA ALA A 13 -3.71 -10.14 19.87
C ALA A 13 -2.93 -8.86 19.48
N ARG A 14 -1.80 -8.58 20.13
CA ARG A 14 -0.90 -7.46 19.79
C ARG A 14 0.05 -7.74 18.62
N GLN A 15 0.12 -8.98 18.13
CA GLN A 15 1.07 -9.41 17.10
C GLN A 15 0.43 -9.79 15.76
N GLN A 16 -0.88 -9.63 15.59
CA GLN A 16 -1.43 -9.38 14.27
C GLN A 16 -1.05 -7.96 13.87
N LYS A 17 0.23 -7.77 13.51
CA LYS A 17 0.63 -6.66 12.65
C LYS A 17 -0.29 -6.79 11.45
N THR A 18 -1.32 -5.96 11.37
CA THR A 18 -2.21 -5.92 10.24
C THR A 18 -1.32 -5.62 9.04
N LEU A 19 -1.03 -6.65 8.23
CA LEU A 19 -0.14 -6.52 7.07
C LEU A 19 -0.89 -5.69 6.04
N MET A 20 -0.77 -4.36 6.16
CA MET A 20 -1.24 -3.43 5.15
C MET A 20 -0.42 -3.66 3.89
N LYS A 21 -1.10 -4.01 2.81
CA LYS A 21 -0.54 -4.10 1.47
C LYS A 21 -0.71 -2.74 0.81
N ILE A 22 0.35 -2.23 0.22
CA ILE A 22 0.31 -0.95 -0.49
C ILE A 22 0.37 -1.25 -1.98
N LEU A 23 -0.54 -0.65 -2.75
CA LEU A 23 -0.58 -0.73 -4.20
C LEU A 23 -0.45 0.67 -4.79
N LEU A 24 0.08 0.76 -6.00
CA LEU A 24 0.06 1.99 -6.79
C LEU A 24 -1.05 1.89 -7.83
N GLN A 25 -1.87 2.93 -7.93
CA GLN A 25 -2.97 3.01 -8.87
C GLN A 25 -2.95 4.34 -9.64
N SER A 26 -3.15 4.29 -10.95
CA SER A 26 -3.36 5.47 -11.80
C SER A 26 -4.61 6.22 -11.36
N LYS A 27 -4.51 7.54 -11.19
CA LYS A 27 -5.69 8.36 -10.91
C LYS A 27 -6.62 8.45 -12.11
N GLU A 28 -6.06 8.42 -13.32
CA GLU A 28 -6.80 8.56 -14.58
C GLU A 28 -7.52 7.27 -14.95
N THR A 29 -6.79 6.16 -15.10
CA THR A 29 -7.35 4.90 -15.62
C THR A 29 -7.85 3.97 -14.53
N ARG A 30 -7.47 4.22 -13.27
CA ARG A 30 -7.68 3.30 -12.13
C ARG A 30 -6.97 1.95 -12.28
N ASP A 31 -6.01 1.82 -13.19
CA ASP A 31 -5.18 0.63 -13.29
C ASP A 31 -4.09 0.61 -12.21
N TYR A 32 -3.67 -0.60 -11.84
CA TYR A 32 -2.59 -0.85 -10.92
C TYR A 32 -1.28 -1.17 -11.64
N VAL A 33 -0.15 -0.85 -11.03
CA VAL A 33 1.16 -1.24 -11.56
C VAL A 33 1.39 -2.74 -11.34
N GLU A 34 1.83 -3.44 -12.38
CA GLU A 34 2.31 -4.82 -12.29
C GLU A 34 3.79 -4.92 -11.86
N PRO A 35 4.24 -6.06 -11.33
CA PRO A 35 5.65 -6.27 -10.96
C PRO A 35 6.65 -5.98 -12.07
N GLY A 36 6.29 -6.26 -13.33
CA GLY A 36 7.12 -6.03 -14.51
C GLY A 36 7.08 -4.60 -15.07
N GLY A 37 6.39 -3.66 -14.41
CA GLY A 37 6.26 -2.27 -14.84
C GLY A 37 5.11 -1.99 -15.81
N GLY A 38 4.31 -3.00 -16.16
CA GLY A 38 3.06 -2.83 -16.91
C GLY A 38 1.89 -2.32 -16.05
N TRP A 39 0.73 -2.15 -16.67
CA TRP A 39 -0.52 -1.73 -16.01
C TRP A 39 -1.58 -2.82 -16.08
N THR A 40 -2.41 -2.92 -15.04
CA THR A 40 -3.46 -3.93 -14.96
C THR A 40 -4.67 -3.42 -14.19
N TRP A 41 -5.86 -3.67 -14.72
CA TRP A 41 -7.11 -3.43 -13.98
C TRP A 41 -7.33 -4.43 -12.84
N LYS A 42 -6.59 -5.55 -12.83
CA LYS A 42 -6.74 -6.63 -11.84
C LYS A 42 -5.88 -6.37 -10.62
N GLN A 43 -6.50 -5.94 -9.53
CA GLN A 43 -5.82 -5.70 -8.25
C GLN A 43 -4.99 -6.90 -7.76
N GLY A 44 -5.44 -8.14 -7.98
CA GLY A 44 -4.71 -9.35 -7.58
C GLY A 44 -3.40 -9.60 -8.34
N ARG A 45 -3.16 -8.88 -9.44
CA ARG A 45 -1.90 -8.91 -10.21
C ARG A 45 -1.02 -7.68 -9.97
N ALA A 46 -1.52 -6.74 -9.17
CA ALA A 46 -0.77 -5.54 -8.82
C ALA A 46 0.50 -5.89 -8.03
N ARG A 47 1.55 -5.11 -8.25
CA ARG A 47 2.73 -5.13 -7.40
C ARG A 47 2.35 -4.68 -6.00
N VAL A 48 2.70 -5.50 -5.01
CA VAL A 48 2.48 -5.21 -3.60
C VAL A 48 3.75 -4.59 -3.03
N PHE A 49 3.61 -3.41 -2.44
CA PHE A 49 4.63 -2.73 -1.67
C PHE A 49 4.39 -2.94 -0.18
N THR A 50 5.49 -3.06 0.56
CA THR A 50 5.47 -3.22 2.01
C THR A 50 5.35 -1.90 2.74
N THR A 51 5.86 -0.83 2.14
CA THR A 51 5.88 0.53 2.72
C THR A 51 5.57 1.58 1.66
N GLY A 52 5.08 2.74 2.09
CA GLY A 52 4.85 3.87 1.19
C GLY A 52 6.15 4.39 0.58
N LEU A 53 7.28 4.30 1.30
CA LEU A 53 8.59 4.68 0.81
C LEU A 53 9.04 3.81 -0.37
N GLU A 54 8.86 2.49 -0.28
CA GLU A 54 9.16 1.55 -1.36
C GLU A 54 8.34 1.88 -2.61
N ALA A 55 7.05 2.18 -2.43
CA ALA A 55 6.16 2.58 -3.53
C ALA A 55 6.60 3.91 -4.17
N MET A 56 7.00 4.91 -3.36
CA MET A 56 7.49 6.19 -3.88
C MET A 56 8.81 6.05 -4.64
N LEU A 57 9.76 5.27 -4.14
CA LEU A 57 11.02 5.01 -4.84
C LEU A 57 10.77 4.34 -6.19
N PHE A 58 9.88 3.35 -6.23
CA PHE A 58 9.48 2.71 -7.48
C PHE A 58 8.88 3.71 -8.48
N CYS A 59 8.02 4.63 -8.03
CA CYS A 59 7.50 5.68 -8.91
C CYS A 59 8.61 6.56 -9.50
N LEU A 60 9.60 6.94 -8.69
CA LEU A 60 10.73 7.76 -9.13
C LEU A 60 11.58 7.02 -10.17
N ASP A 61 11.92 5.76 -9.90
CA ASP A 61 12.78 4.94 -10.77
C ASP A 61 12.12 4.67 -12.13
N HIS A 62 10.80 4.50 -12.15
CA HIS A 62 10.02 4.23 -13.37
C HIS A 62 9.37 5.48 -13.99
N ARG A 63 9.65 6.68 -13.46
CA ARG A 63 9.06 7.96 -13.91
C ARG A 63 7.54 7.93 -14.00
N ILE A 64 6.91 7.31 -13.01
CA ILE A 64 5.46 7.19 -12.91
C ILE A 64 4.92 8.39 -12.14
N CYS A 65 4.06 9.18 -12.79
CA CYS A 65 3.42 10.37 -12.23
C CYS A 65 1.90 10.15 -12.06
N ASP A 66 1.22 11.06 -11.35
CA ASP A 66 -0.25 11.08 -11.20
C ASP A 66 -0.88 9.79 -10.64
N MET A 67 -0.23 9.27 -9.60
CA MET A 67 -0.66 8.06 -8.91
C MET A 67 -1.32 8.35 -7.57
N GLN A 68 -2.17 7.41 -7.17
CA GLN A 68 -2.65 7.29 -5.81
C GLN A 68 -2.14 6.00 -5.17
N ILE A 69 -1.74 6.13 -3.91
CA ILE A 69 -1.38 4.98 -3.06
C ILE A 69 -2.68 4.36 -2.54
N VAL A 70 -2.86 3.06 -2.72
CA VAL A 70 -4.01 2.30 -2.22
C VAL A 70 -3.55 1.34 -1.12
N CYS A 71 -3.97 1.61 0.12
CA CYS A 71 -3.74 0.73 1.25
C CYS A 71 -4.85 -0.33 1.34
N VAL A 72 -4.46 -1.60 1.39
CA VAL A 72 -5.36 -2.76 1.51
C VAL A 72 -5.04 -3.49 2.79
N SER A 73 -5.99 -3.57 3.72
CA SER A 73 -5.88 -4.33 4.96
C SER A 73 -6.88 -5.49 4.96
N HIS A 74 -6.45 -6.64 5.52
CA HIS A 74 -7.30 -7.83 5.68
C HIS A 74 -8.44 -7.63 6.70
N GLU A 75 -8.33 -6.68 7.62
CA GLU A 75 -9.31 -6.45 8.71
C GLU A 75 -10.07 -5.13 8.58
N LEU A 76 -9.58 -4.21 7.75
CA LEU A 76 -10.28 -2.98 7.41
C LEU A 76 -10.13 -2.75 5.90
N ALA A 77 -11.18 -3.02 5.14
CA ALA A 77 -11.30 -2.57 3.76
C ALA A 77 -11.48 -1.04 3.72
N LYS A 78 -10.51 -0.29 4.26
CA LYS A 78 -10.42 1.17 4.17
C LYS A 78 -9.26 1.50 3.25
N SER A 79 -9.58 1.95 2.05
CA SER A 79 -8.62 2.54 1.12
C SER A 79 -8.40 4.00 1.50
N PHE A 80 -7.17 4.37 1.86
CA PHE A 80 -6.75 5.77 1.95
C PHE A 80 -6.01 6.11 0.67
N ASN A 81 -6.36 7.23 0.02
CA ASN A 81 -5.70 7.70 -1.18
C ASN A 81 -4.74 8.83 -0.82
N ILE A 82 -3.46 8.65 -1.09
CA ILE A 82 -2.46 9.73 -1.02
C ILE A 82 -2.06 10.05 -2.45
N SER A 83 -2.34 11.28 -2.88
CA SER A 83 -1.94 11.79 -4.19
C SER A 83 -0.49 12.23 -4.17
N VAL A 84 0.34 11.65 -5.03
CA VAL A 84 1.66 12.19 -5.35
C VAL A 84 1.50 13.11 -6.55
N THR A 85 2.02 14.33 -6.45
CA THR A 85 1.99 15.35 -7.50
C THR A 85 3.41 15.84 -7.71
N ASP A 86 3.87 15.96 -8.96
CA ASP A 86 5.18 16.53 -9.26
C ASP A 86 5.14 18.05 -9.04
N CYS A 87 5.94 18.56 -8.11
CA CYS A 87 6.02 19.98 -7.79
C CYS A 87 6.66 20.82 -8.91
N ARG A 88 7.16 20.21 -9.99
CA ARG A 88 7.82 20.91 -11.11
C ARG A 88 6.86 21.43 -12.18
N GLN A 89 5.56 21.12 -12.09
CA GLN A 89 4.53 21.61 -13.00
C GLN A 89 3.66 22.73 -12.40
N SER A 90 4.16 23.47 -11.41
CA SER A 90 3.53 24.72 -10.97
C SER A 90 3.99 25.86 -11.90
N HIS A 91 3.31 26.02 -13.04
CA HIS A 91 3.35 27.25 -13.82
C HIS A 91 2.35 28.27 -13.25
#